data_AF-A0AAV3QH13-F1
#
_entry.id   AF-A0AAV3QH13-F1
#
_cell.length_a   1.000
_cell.length_b   1.000
_cell.length_c   1.000
_cell.angle_alpha   90.00
_cell.angle_beta   90.00
_cell.angle_gamma   90.00
#
_symmetry.space_group_name_H-M   'P 1'
#
loop_
_entity.id
_entity.type
_entity.pdbx_description
1 polymer ?
#
loop_
_entity_poly.entity_id
_entity_poly.type
_entity_poly.pdbx_seq_one_letter_code
_entity_poly.pdbx_strand_id
1 'polypeptide(L)'
;MRFPSFSPADDKNLSVSLSEGVVVKVSQQSIHLIVLGFSSAVIMEEDMRDEFKYKFKDVKEVFISKQHKKHRIENGDILRFAVKSFDEEMLHISGSLEPAHTWLEKNSEKWAQTESNRGWAS
;
A
#
# COMPACT_ATOMS: atom_id res chain seq x y z
N MET A 1 15.69 24.74 -18.82
CA MET A 1 16.04 23.31 -18.93
C MET A 1 14.83 22.58 -19.50
N ARG A 2 15.03 21.69 -20.48
CA ARG A 2 13.96 20.93 -21.13
C ARG A 2 14.13 19.47 -20.73
N PHE A 3 13.16 18.91 -20.02
CA PHE A 3 13.15 17.49 -19.71
C PHE A 3 12.84 16.67 -20.97
N PRO A 4 13.37 15.45 -21.09
CA PRO A 4 13.06 14.57 -22.22
C PRO A 4 11.56 14.24 -22.22
N SER A 5 10.94 14.36 -23.39
CA SER A 5 9.57 13.88 -23.63
C SER A 5 9.55 12.36 -23.47
N PHE A 6 8.75 11.86 -22.52
CA PHE A 6 8.55 10.43 -22.32
C PHE A 6 7.78 9.86 -23.52
N SER A 7 8.48 9.15 -24.40
CA SER A 7 7.88 8.47 -25.56
C SER A 7 7.47 7.06 -25.11
N PRO A 8 6.18 6.67 -25.15
CA PRO A 8 5.71 5.46 -24.46
C PRO A 8 6.08 4.11 -25.12
N ALA A 9 6.95 4.08 -26.13
CA ALA A 9 6.99 2.96 -27.06
C ALA A 9 7.97 1.82 -26.72
N ASP A 10 9.09 2.05 -26.02
CA ASP A 10 10.15 1.03 -25.98
C ASP A 10 10.95 0.98 -24.66
N ASP A 11 10.32 0.59 -23.54
CA ASP A 11 11.11 0.05 -22.43
C ASP A 11 10.37 -1.01 -21.60
N LYS A 12 10.76 -2.27 -21.77
CA LYS A 12 10.22 -3.43 -21.03
C LYS A 12 10.94 -3.67 -19.69
N ASN A 13 11.63 -2.65 -19.17
CA ASN A 13 12.22 -2.66 -17.84
C ASN A 13 11.98 -1.31 -17.14
N LEU A 14 10.71 -0.94 -16.96
CA LEU A 14 10.37 0.16 -16.06
C LEU A 14 10.98 -0.14 -14.69
N SER A 15 11.97 0.65 -14.27
CA SER A 15 12.40 0.73 -12.88
C SER A 15 11.24 1.29 -12.07
N VAL A 16 10.32 0.43 -11.65
CA VAL A 16 9.20 0.80 -10.78
C VAL A 16 9.82 1.30 -9.47
N SER A 17 9.66 2.60 -9.20
CA SER A 17 10.13 3.19 -7.94
C SER A 17 9.15 2.81 -6.84
N LEU A 18 9.65 2.11 -5.81
CA LEU A 18 8.84 1.62 -4.70
C LEU A 18 9.12 2.44 -3.44
N SER A 19 8.05 2.85 -2.77
CA SER A 19 8.10 3.55 -1.49
C SER A 19 7.34 2.77 -0.43
N GLU A 20 7.69 2.98 0.83
CA GLU A 20 7.03 2.40 1.99
C GLU A 20 6.46 3.51 2.86
N GLY A 21 5.22 3.36 3.32
CA GLY A 21 4.54 4.32 4.16
C GLY A 21 3.65 3.67 5.21
N VAL A 22 3.40 4.41 6.30
CA VAL A 22 2.46 4.01 7.34
C VAL A 22 1.07 4.49 6.96
N VAL A 23 0.09 3.59 6.92
CA VAL A 23 -1.30 3.91 6.62
C VAL A 23 -1.88 4.75 7.76
N VAL A 24 -2.29 5.98 7.47
CA VAL A 24 -2.89 6.90 8.44
C VAL A 24 -4.38 7.08 8.25
N LYS A 25 -4.91 6.73 7.08
CA LYS A 25 -6.35 6.73 6.82
C LYS A 25 -6.69 5.77 5.69
N VAL A 26 -7.81 5.07 5.85
CA VAL A 26 -8.40 4.22 4.81
C VAL A 26 -9.81 4.73 4.57
N SER A 27 -10.20 4.91 3.32
CA SER A 27 -11.57 5.25 2.92
C SER A 27 -12.00 4.36 1.76
N GLN A 28 -13.28 4.41 1.37
CA GLN A 28 -13.73 3.67 0.19
C GLN A 28 -12.98 4.07 -1.08
N GLN A 29 -12.57 5.34 -1.20
CA GLN A 29 -11.99 5.91 -2.41
C GLN A 29 -10.46 5.98 -2.39
N SER A 30 -9.83 5.78 -1.23
CA SER A 30 -8.40 6.02 -1.09
C SER A 30 -7.76 5.38 0.14
N ILE A 31 -6.45 5.18 0.06
CA ILE A 31 -5.55 4.95 1.20
C ILE A 31 -4.62 6.15 1.31
N HIS A 32 -4.54 6.75 2.50
CA HIS A 32 -3.57 7.79 2.82
C HIS A 32 -2.44 7.22 3.68
N LEU A 33 -1.20 7.54 3.31
CA LEU A 33 -0.01 7.09 4.01
C LEU A 33 0.91 8.27 4.36
N ILE A 34 1.76 8.05 5.36
CA ILE A 34 2.92 8.90 5.65
C ILE A 34 4.19 8.15 5.32
N VAL A 35 5.01 8.74 4.45
CA VAL A 35 6.29 8.22 3.99
C VAL A 35 7.40 8.98 4.73
N LEU A 36 8.32 8.22 5.35
CA LEU A 36 9.49 8.73 6.10
C LEU A 36 9.17 9.75 7.22
N GLY A 37 7.90 9.90 7.61
CA GLY A 37 7.45 10.79 8.68
C GLY A 37 7.12 12.23 8.26
N PHE A 38 7.27 12.59 6.98
CA PHE A 38 7.05 13.97 6.51
C PHE A 38 6.32 14.08 5.17
N SER A 39 6.38 13.06 4.32
CA SER A 39 5.71 13.10 3.02
C SER A 39 4.36 12.40 3.11
N SER A 40 3.33 13.03 2.53
CA SER A 40 1.99 12.45 2.41
C SER A 40 1.91 11.64 1.13
N ALA A 41 1.29 10.46 1.17
CA ALA A 41 1.02 9.68 -0.03
C ALA A 41 -0.46 9.28 -0.11
N VAL A 42 -0.99 9.22 -1.32
CA VAL A 42 -2.35 8.76 -1.60
C VAL A 42 -2.35 7.71 -2.71
N ILE A 43 -3.06 6.63 -2.44
CA ILE A 43 -3.41 5.61 -3.43
C ILE A 43 -4.92 5.67 -3.61
N MET A 44 -5.37 5.98 -4.82
CA MET A 44 -6.79 6.08 -5.15
C MET A 44 -7.38 4.71 -5.48
N GLU A 45 -8.70 4.54 -5.35
CA GLU A 45 -9.42 3.28 -5.65
C GLU A 45 -9.08 2.72 -7.04
N GLU A 46 -8.96 3.58 -8.06
CA GLU A 46 -8.56 3.18 -9.42
C GLU A 46 -7.13 2.64 -9.52
N ASP A 47 -6.27 2.96 -8.56
CA ASP A 47 -4.89 2.49 -8.44
C ASP A 47 -4.76 1.33 -7.42
N MET A 48 -5.90 0.84 -6.91
CA MET A 48 -5.98 -0.36 -6.10
C MET A 48 -6.27 -1.58 -6.98
N ARG A 49 -5.71 -2.72 -6.61
CA ARG A 49 -5.99 -3.97 -7.32
C ARG A 49 -7.44 -4.40 -7.07
N ASP A 50 -8.12 -4.88 -8.12
CA ASP A 50 -9.50 -5.42 -8.06
C ASP A 50 -9.71 -6.52 -7.01
N GLU A 51 -8.62 -7.14 -6.55
CA GLU A 51 -8.67 -8.14 -5.49
C GLU A 51 -9.01 -7.56 -4.12
N PHE A 52 -8.84 -6.26 -3.90
CA PHE A 52 -9.21 -5.63 -2.63
C PHE A 52 -10.67 -5.20 -2.65
N LYS A 53 -11.34 -5.36 -1.50
CA LYS A 53 -12.70 -4.87 -1.28
C LYS A 53 -12.73 -4.05 -0.02
N TYR A 54 -13.22 -2.82 -0.15
CA TYR A 54 -13.53 -1.96 0.99
C TYR A 54 -14.62 -2.60 1.87
N LYS A 55 -14.41 -2.59 3.18
CA LYS A 55 -15.41 -3.00 4.18
C LYS A 55 -15.36 -2.06 5.37
N PHE A 56 -16.54 -1.76 5.90
CA PHE A 56 -16.70 -1.20 7.22
C PHE A 56 -16.94 -2.36 8.20
N LYS A 57 -16.02 -2.57 9.15
CA LYS A 57 -16.11 -3.65 10.14
C LYS A 57 -15.75 -3.12 11.53
N ASP A 58 -16.60 -3.37 12.52
CA ASP A 58 -16.36 -3.01 13.93
C ASP A 58 -15.94 -1.52 14.13
N VAL A 59 -16.60 -0.61 13.40
CA VAL A 59 -16.32 0.85 13.39
C VAL A 59 -14.96 1.22 12.76
N LYS A 60 -14.32 0.29 12.04
CA LYS A 60 -13.06 0.51 11.33
C LYS A 60 -13.22 0.36 9.81
N GLU A 61 -12.56 1.26 9.08
CA GLU A 61 -12.45 1.24 7.62
C GLU A 61 -11.26 0.35 7.23
N VAL A 62 -11.53 -0.71 6.44
CA VAL A 62 -10.52 -1.72 6.10
C VAL A 62 -10.65 -2.16 4.65
N PHE A 63 -9.54 -2.32 3.94
CA PHE A 63 -9.50 -3.08 2.68
C PHE A 63 -9.13 -4.54 2.95
N ILE A 64 -9.91 -5.47 2.41
CA ILE A 64 -9.66 -6.92 2.57
C ILE A 64 -9.47 -7.55 1.19
N SER A 65 -8.47 -8.41 1.05
CA SER A 65 -8.30 -9.23 -0.17
C SER A 65 -9.44 -10.24 -0.31
N LYS A 66 -10.02 -10.32 -1.51
CA LYS A 66 -11.04 -11.30 -1.93
C LYS A 66 -10.50 -12.72 -1.90
N GLN A 67 -9.22 -12.91 -2.25
CA GLN A 67 -8.57 -14.22 -2.34
C GLN A 67 -8.08 -14.71 -0.97
N HIS A 68 -7.52 -13.81 -0.17
CA HIS A 68 -6.99 -14.14 1.15
C HIS A 68 -7.61 -13.23 2.22
N LYS A 69 -8.69 -13.70 2.86
CA LYS A 69 -9.42 -12.95 3.91
C LYS A 69 -8.56 -12.54 5.12
N LYS A 70 -7.36 -13.12 5.26
CA LYS A 70 -6.37 -12.76 6.29
C LYS A 70 -5.55 -11.51 5.91
N HIS A 71 -5.53 -11.12 4.63
CA HIS A 71 -4.83 -9.92 4.16
C HIS A 71 -5.76 -8.73 4.26
N ARG A 72 -5.44 -7.82 5.17
CA ARG A 72 -6.16 -6.58 5.39
C ARG A 72 -5.19 -5.40 5.38
N ILE A 73 -5.70 -4.24 4.98
CA ILE A 73 -5.04 -2.95 5.08
C ILE A 73 -5.88 -2.09 6.02
N GLU A 74 -5.33 -1.72 7.15
CA GLU A 74 -5.94 -0.88 8.17
C GLU A 74 -4.99 0.23 8.64
N ASN A 75 -5.52 1.19 9.41
CA ASN A 75 -4.70 2.25 10.00
C ASN A 75 -3.57 1.65 10.87
N GLY A 76 -2.34 2.13 10.65
CA GLY A 76 -1.12 1.68 11.31
C GLY A 76 -0.32 0.64 10.53
N ASP A 77 -0.89 0.04 9.49
CA ASP A 77 -0.16 -0.90 8.65
C ASP A 77 0.96 -0.21 7.86
N ILE A 78 2.05 -0.94 7.64
CA ILE A 78 3.11 -0.51 6.74
C ILE A 78 2.81 -1.08 5.37
N LEU A 79 2.70 -0.21 4.37
CA LEU A 79 2.34 -0.53 3.01
C LEU A 79 3.44 -0.06 2.06
N ARG A 80 3.95 -0.99 1.26
CA ARG A 80 4.85 -0.71 0.14
C ARG A 80 4.03 -0.57 -1.14
N PHE A 81 4.35 0.43 -1.94
CA PHE A 81 3.56 0.83 -3.11
C PHE A 81 4.45 1.41 -4.21
N ALA A 82 3.97 1.37 -5.44
CA ALA A 82 4.65 1.96 -6.60
C ALA A 82 4.36 3.47 -6.68
N VAL A 83 5.39 4.29 -6.87
CA VAL A 83 5.26 5.73 -7.05
C VAL A 83 4.84 6.03 -8.49
N LYS A 84 3.69 6.71 -8.65
CA LYS A 84 3.22 7.22 -9.95
C LYS A 84 3.75 8.63 -10.22
N SER A 85 3.68 9.50 -9.23
CA SER A 85 4.19 10.87 -9.31
C SER A 85 4.53 11.42 -7.93
N PHE A 86 5.40 12.44 -7.90
CA PHE A 86 5.76 13.17 -6.70
C PHE A 86 5.61 14.68 -6.97
N ASP A 87 4.88 15.34 -6.10
CA ASP A 87 4.77 16.80 -6.04
C ASP A 87 5.77 17.30 -4.99
N GLU A 88 6.84 17.94 -5.47
CA GLU A 88 7.94 18.42 -4.63
C GLU A 88 7.55 19.62 -3.75
N GLU A 89 6.62 20.46 -4.22
CA GLU A 89 6.19 21.65 -3.47
C GLU A 89 5.29 21.24 -2.30
N MET A 90 4.41 20.25 -2.52
CA MET A 90 3.48 19.74 -1.52
C MET A 90 4.02 18.55 -0.72
N LEU A 91 5.19 18.01 -1.10
CA LEU A 91 5.74 16.74 -0.61
C LEU A 91 4.72 15.60 -0.68
N HIS A 92 3.93 15.57 -1.76
CA HIS A 92 2.81 14.64 -1.92
C HIS A 92 3.10 13.59 -2.99
N ILE A 93 2.89 12.33 -2.66
CA ILE A 93 3.13 11.19 -3.55
C ILE A 93 1.79 10.63 -4.02
N SER A 94 1.61 10.48 -5.33
CA SER A 94 0.57 9.61 -5.88
C SER A 94 1.14 8.20 -6.05
N GLY A 95 0.46 7.20 -5.51
CA GLY A 95 0.92 5.82 -5.49
C GLY A 95 -0.05 4.83 -6.14
N SER A 96 0.43 3.61 -6.38
CA SER A 96 -0.35 2.48 -6.87
C SER A 96 0.03 1.17 -6.19
N LEU A 97 -0.93 0.27 -6.05
CA LEU A 97 -0.69 -1.13 -5.66
C LEU A 97 -0.42 -2.05 -6.85
N GLU A 98 -0.38 -1.50 -8.07
CA GLU A 98 0.06 -2.19 -9.27
C GLU A 98 1.53 -1.82 -9.56
N PRO A 99 2.46 -2.78 -9.75
CA PRO A 99 2.28 -4.22 -10.00
C PRO A 99 2.37 -5.11 -8.74
N ALA A 100 2.01 -6.39 -8.89
CA ALA A 100 1.80 -7.40 -7.82
C ALA A 100 2.89 -7.58 -6.74
N HIS A 101 4.11 -7.08 -6.96
CA HIS A 101 5.25 -7.27 -6.05
C HIS A 101 5.38 -6.18 -4.97
N THR A 102 4.41 -5.26 -4.90
CA THR A 102 4.44 -4.12 -3.99
C THR A 102 4.05 -4.48 -2.55
N TRP A 103 3.35 -5.60 -2.30
CA TRP A 103 2.63 -5.77 -1.03
C TRP A 103 3.21 -6.76 0.00
N LEU A 104 4.05 -7.75 -0.33
CA LEU A 104 4.40 -8.79 0.66
C LEU A 104 5.80 -9.39 0.52
N GLU A 105 6.68 -9.07 1.48
CA GLU A 105 7.68 -10.05 1.95
C GLU A 105 7.96 -10.04 3.47
N LYS A 106 7.35 -9.16 4.28
CA LYS A 106 7.79 -9.01 5.70
C LYS A 106 6.74 -9.10 6.82
N ASN A 107 5.47 -9.37 6.52
CA ASN A 107 4.47 -9.56 7.58
C ASN A 107 4.18 -11.02 7.91
N SER A 108 4.78 -12.00 7.23
CA SER A 108 4.60 -13.43 7.55
C SER A 108 5.20 -13.83 8.90
N GLU A 109 6.31 -13.21 9.30
CA GLU A 109 7.08 -13.65 10.47
C GLU A 109 6.52 -13.11 11.80
N LYS A 110 5.75 -12.02 11.79
CA LYS A 110 5.17 -11.44 13.02
C LYS A 110 3.94 -12.21 13.54
N TRP A 111 3.17 -12.85 12.67
CA TRP A 111 1.96 -13.58 13.11
C TRP A 111 2.22 -15.02 13.52
N ALA A 112 3.29 -15.66 13.03
CA ALA A 112 3.69 -17.01 13.44
C ALA A 112 4.06 -17.07 14.95
N GLN A 113 4.57 -15.98 15.52
CA GLN A 113 4.92 -15.92 16.95
C GLN A 113 3.72 -15.68 17.87
N THR A 114 2.60 -15.16 17.36
CA THR A 114 1.41 -14.90 18.19
C THR A 114 0.53 -16.14 18.38
N GLU A 115 0.61 -17.12 17.48
CA GLU A 115 -0.08 -18.43 17.63
C GLU A 115 0.69 -19.42 18.52
N SER A 116 2.02 -19.28 18.65
CA SER A 116 2.82 -20.14 19.53
C SER A 116 2.54 -19.92 21.03
N ASN A 117 2.18 -18.69 21.42
CA ASN A 117 2.07 -18.31 22.84
C ASN A 117 0.69 -18.56 23.47
N ARG A 118 -0.19 -19.35 22.82
CA ARG A 118 -1.55 -19.69 23.33
C ARG A 118 -1.83 -21.19 23.48
N GLY A 119 -0.85 -22.05 23.23
CA GLY A 119 -0.89 -23.42 23.73
C GLY A 119 -0.16 -23.48 25.07
N TRP A 120 -0.62 -24.30 26.01
CA TRP A 120 -0.09 -24.47 27.38
C TRP A 120 -0.66 -23.52 28.44
N ALA A 121 -1.98 -23.49 28.54
CA ALA A 121 -2.65 -23.43 29.84
C ALA A 121 -3.92 -24.29 29.75
N SER A 122 -3.77 -25.58 30.07
CA SER A 122 -4.85 -26.50 30.41
C SER A 122 -4.45 -27.21 31.68
#